data_AF-A0A829QAY1-F1
#
_entry.id   AF-A0A829QAY1-F1
#
_cell.length_a   1.000
_cell.length_b   1.000
_cell.length_c   1.000
_cell.angle_alpha   90.00
_cell.angle_beta   90.00
_cell.angle_gamma   90.00
#
_symmetry.space_group_name_H-M   'P 1'
#
loop_
_entity.id
_entity.type
_entity.pdbx_description
1 polymer ?
#
loop_
_entity_poly.entity_id
_entity_poly.type
_entity_poly.pdbx_seq_one_letter_code
_entity_poly.pdbx_strand_id
1 'polypeptide(L)'
;MATFDPLNVEAALQGYPVSLSKPDRVVAAKALTAQGLSGTEVARRLNVTDRQIERYKAEPMPEPEGPPEVDYEFCGNENVLVRKATELIRSLRTKDHLEVLGDCVDFCAWHPGVAAQVMCALALWADSGEWALGRSA
;
A
#
# COMPACT_ATOMS: atom_id res chain seq x y z
N MET A 1 -20.86 6.05 -4.07
CA MET A 1 -21.10 4.63 -4.39
C MET A 1 -20.15 3.78 -3.55
N ALA A 2 -20.48 2.52 -3.27
CA ALA A 2 -19.55 1.63 -2.59
C ALA A 2 -18.48 1.16 -3.59
N THR A 3 -17.22 1.13 -3.16
CA THR A 3 -16.08 0.70 -3.95
C THR A 3 -15.46 -0.57 -3.37
N PHE A 4 -14.72 -1.34 -4.16
CA PHE A 4 -13.99 -2.54 -3.71
C PHE A 4 -12.51 -2.46 -4.11
N ASP A 5 -11.63 -3.08 -3.33
CA ASP A 5 -10.20 -3.15 -3.65
C ASP A 5 -9.92 -4.35 -4.57
N PRO A 6 -9.49 -4.13 -5.83
CA PRO A 6 -9.21 -5.22 -6.76
C PRO A 6 -8.14 -6.19 -6.28
N LEU A 7 -7.12 -5.71 -5.56
CA LEU A 7 -6.01 -6.54 -5.08
C LEU A 7 -6.47 -7.46 -3.96
N ASN A 8 -7.28 -6.94 -3.03
CA ASN A 8 -7.87 -7.75 -1.97
C ASN A 8 -8.82 -8.82 -2.53
N VAL A 9 -9.65 -8.48 -3.52
CA VAL A 9 -10.52 -9.45 -4.18
C VAL A 9 -9.70 -10.52 -4.89
N GLU A 10 -8.68 -10.15 -5.66
CA GLU A 10 -7.82 -11.10 -6.37
C GLU A 10 -7.11 -12.05 -5.39
N ALA A 11 -6.55 -11.51 -4.30
CA ALA A 11 -5.91 -12.32 -3.26
C ALA A 11 -6.87 -13.36 -2.67
N ALA A 12 -8.13 -12.96 -2.38
CA ALA A 12 -9.14 -13.90 -1.90
C ALA A 12 -9.52 -14.97 -2.94
N LEU A 13 -9.61 -14.61 -4.22
CA LEU A 13 -9.89 -15.57 -5.29
C LEU A 13 -8.76 -16.61 -5.45
N GLN A 14 -7.52 -16.21 -5.19
CA GLN A 14 -6.35 -17.08 -5.16
C GLN A 14 -6.22 -17.88 -3.86
N GLY A 15 -7.07 -17.61 -2.86
CA GLY A 15 -7.11 -18.34 -1.58
C GLY A 15 -6.15 -17.80 -0.51
N TYR A 16 -5.60 -16.60 -0.70
CA TYR A 16 -4.81 -15.95 0.33
C TYR A 16 -5.69 -15.46 1.49
N PRO A 17 -5.19 -15.52 2.74
CA PRO A 17 -5.91 -15.00 3.88
C PRO A 17 -5.91 -13.46 3.84
N VAL A 18 -7.03 -12.87 3.45
CA VAL A 18 -7.25 -11.41 3.45
C VAL A 18 -8.55 -11.06 4.16
N SER A 19 -8.54 -9.95 4.89
CA SER A 19 -9.75 -9.43 5.54
C SER A 19 -10.56 -8.63 4.53
N LEU A 20 -11.58 -9.25 3.97
CA LEU A 20 -12.43 -8.59 2.98
C LEU A 20 -13.44 -7.64 3.62
N SER A 21 -13.55 -6.43 3.07
CA SER A 21 -14.65 -5.51 3.34
C SER A 21 -15.97 -6.06 2.78
N LYS A 22 -17.10 -5.42 3.09
CA LYS A 22 -18.39 -5.85 2.53
C LYS A 22 -18.42 -5.75 1.00
N PRO A 23 -18.01 -4.63 0.36
CA PRO A 23 -17.92 -4.55 -1.10
C PRO A 23 -17.04 -5.64 -1.72
N ASP A 24 -15.86 -5.92 -1.15
CA ASP A 24 -14.96 -6.96 -1.67
C ASP A 24 -15.63 -8.35 -1.63
N ARG A 25 -16.36 -8.65 -0.55
CA ARG A 25 -17.11 -9.91 -0.43
C ARG A 25 -18.21 -10.02 -1.48
N VAL A 26 -18.85 -8.93 -1.87
CA VAL A 26 -19.86 -8.93 -2.94
C VAL A 26 -19.23 -9.33 -4.27
N VAL A 27 -18.10 -8.70 -4.61
CA VAL A 27 -17.37 -9.00 -5.85
C VAL A 27 -16.84 -10.42 -5.85
N ALA A 28 -16.16 -10.83 -4.77
CA ALA A 28 -15.60 -12.17 -4.63
C ALA A 28 -16.70 -13.25 -4.69
N ALA A 29 -17.85 -13.03 -4.04
CA ALA A 29 -18.96 -13.98 -4.07
C ALA A 29 -19.54 -14.14 -5.49
N LYS A 30 -19.72 -13.04 -6.22
CA LYS A 30 -20.20 -13.07 -7.62
C LYS A 30 -19.18 -13.74 -8.54
N ALA A 31 -17.89 -13.43 -8.39
CA ALA A 31 -16.81 -14.02 -9.19
C ALA A 31 -16.68 -15.53 -8.96
N LEU A 32 -16.67 -16.00 -7.70
CA LEU A 32 -16.61 -17.44 -7.38
C LEU A 32 -17.87 -18.18 -7.86
N THR A 33 -19.05 -17.55 -7.75
CA THR A 33 -20.29 -18.13 -8.29
C THR A 33 -20.22 -18.26 -9.81
N ALA A 34 -19.67 -17.26 -10.51
CA ALA A 34 -19.50 -17.29 -11.97
C ALA A 34 -18.51 -18.38 -12.44
N GLN A 35 -17.57 -18.78 -11.57
CA GLN A 35 -16.68 -19.93 -11.80
C GLN A 35 -17.39 -21.29 -11.60
N GLY A 36 -18.68 -21.31 -11.26
CA GLY A 36 -19.46 -22.53 -11.07
C GLY A 36 -19.40 -23.12 -9.66
N LEU A 37 -18.85 -22.41 -8.67
CA LEU A 37 -18.82 -22.89 -7.29
C LEU A 37 -20.22 -22.84 -6.67
N SER A 38 -20.53 -23.82 -5.82
CA SER A 38 -21.78 -23.86 -5.07
C SER A 38 -21.82 -22.76 -3.99
N GLY A 39 -23.01 -22.29 -3.62
CA GLY A 39 -23.17 -21.26 -2.59
C GLY A 39 -22.50 -21.61 -1.27
N THR A 40 -22.58 -22.87 -0.85
CA THR A 40 -21.94 -23.39 0.37
C THR A 40 -20.41 -23.37 0.27
N GLU A 41 -19.84 -23.68 -0.90
CA GLU A 41 -18.39 -23.60 -1.11
C GLU A 41 -17.90 -22.14 -1.11
N VAL A 42 -18.66 -21.23 -1.75
CA VAL A 42 -18.35 -19.78 -1.71
C VAL A 42 -18.43 -19.24 -0.28
N ALA A 43 -19.47 -19.62 0.47
CA ALA A 43 -19.67 -19.23 1.86
C ALA A 43 -18.48 -19.65 2.74
N ARG A 44 -18.02 -20.90 2.57
CA ARG A 44 -16.84 -21.45 3.24
C ARG A 44 -15.57 -20.65 2.93
N ARG A 45 -15.31 -20.36 1.65
CA ARG A 45 -14.11 -19.62 1.23
C ARG A 45 -14.08 -18.18 1.75
N LEU A 46 -15.22 -17.50 1.76
CA LEU A 46 -15.32 -16.12 2.22
C LEU A 46 -15.57 -16.00 3.73
N ASN A 47 -15.62 -17.13 4.45
CA ASN A 47 -15.92 -17.21 5.87
C ASN A 47 -17.22 -16.45 6.25
N VAL A 48 -18.28 -16.73 5.50
CA VAL A 48 -19.62 -16.15 5.70
C VAL A 48 -20.67 -17.27 5.65
N THR A 49 -21.92 -16.93 5.93
CA THR A 49 -23.05 -17.86 5.84
C THR A 49 -23.61 -17.94 4.42
N ASP A 50 -24.22 -19.08 4.06
CA ASP A 50 -24.93 -19.27 2.79
C ASP A 50 -25.98 -18.18 2.56
N ARG A 51 -26.68 -17.75 3.61
CA ARG A 51 -27.65 -16.65 3.55
C ARG A 51 -27.01 -15.31 3.14
N GLN A 52 -25.78 -15.05 3.59
CA GLN A 52 -25.04 -13.84 3.19
C GLN A 52 -24.61 -13.93 1.72
N ILE A 53 -24.25 -15.11 1.23
CA ILE A 53 -23.93 -15.31 -0.19
C ILE A 53 -25.12 -14.99 -1.08
N GLU A 54 -26.32 -15.48 -0.74
CA GLU A 54 -27.53 -15.14 -1.51
C GLU A 54 -27.83 -13.64 -1.49
N ARG A 55 -27.59 -12.97 -0.35
CA ARG A 55 -27.69 -11.51 -0.27
C ARG A 55 -26.67 -10.82 -1.19
N TYR A 56 -25.40 -11.24 -1.16
CA TYR A 56 -24.35 -10.65 -2.00
C TYR A 56 -24.60 -10.83 -3.50
N LYS A 57 -25.17 -11.97 -3.92
CA LYS A 57 -25.56 -12.19 -5.32
C LYS A 57 -26.61 -11.18 -5.78
N ALA A 58 -27.54 -10.79 -4.90
CA ALA A 58 -28.60 -9.81 -5.21
C ALA A 58 -28.13 -8.35 -5.09
N GLU A 59 -27.03 -8.07 -4.39
CA GLU A 59 -26.49 -6.70 -4.27
C GLU A 59 -25.96 -6.19 -5.63
N PRO A 60 -26.06 -4.89 -5.92
CA PRO A 60 -25.47 -4.30 -7.13
C PRO A 60 -23.94 -4.45 -7.12
N MET A 61 -23.33 -4.49 -8.30
CA MET A 61 -21.87 -4.57 -8.42
C MET A 61 -21.24 -3.25 -7.92
N PRO A 62 -20.37 -3.27 -6.89
CA PRO A 62 -19.60 -2.10 -6.49
C PRO A 62 -18.62 -1.69 -7.61
N GLU A 63 -18.22 -0.42 -7.63
CA GLU A 63 -17.18 0.04 -8.55
C GLU A 63 -15.79 -0.34 -8.03
N PRO A 64 -14.81 -0.63 -8.90
CA PRO A 64 -13.45 -0.81 -8.45
C PRO A 64 -12.94 0.50 -7.83
N GLU A 65 -12.23 0.38 -6.71
CA GLU A 65 -11.41 1.48 -6.22
C GLU A 65 -10.42 1.87 -7.31
N GLY A 66 -10.29 3.19 -7.52
CA GLY A 66 -9.27 3.71 -8.41
C GLY A 66 -7.89 3.29 -7.93
N PRO A 67 -6.89 3.21 -8.83
CA PRO A 67 -5.53 2.97 -8.40
C PRO A 67 -5.15 4.05 -7.37
N PRO A 68 -4.38 3.68 -6.32
CA PRO A 68 -3.86 4.66 -5.39
C PRO A 68 -3.17 5.81 -6.13
N GLU A 69 -3.45 7.04 -5.72
CA GLU A 69 -2.74 8.21 -6.26
C GLU A 69 -1.27 8.14 -5.80
N VAL A 70 -0.38 7.88 -6.74
CA VAL A 70 1.07 7.94 -6.55
C VAL A 70 1.53 9.33 -6.97
N ASP A 71 2.23 10.00 -6.07
CA ASP A 71 2.73 11.36 -6.28
C ASP A 71 4.08 11.34 -7.02
N TYR A 72 4.00 11.57 -8.33
CA TYR A 72 5.16 11.71 -9.20
C TYR A 72 5.67 13.16 -9.29
N GLU A 73 5.11 14.09 -8.51
CA GLU A 73 5.47 15.50 -8.66
C GLU A 73 6.90 15.79 -8.21
N PHE A 74 7.53 16.70 -8.95
CA PHE A 74 8.83 17.24 -8.62
C PHE A 74 8.68 18.29 -7.51
N CYS A 75 9.37 18.09 -6.39
CA CYS A 75 9.41 19.07 -5.31
C CYS A 75 10.32 20.24 -5.71
N GLY A 76 9.74 21.40 -6.01
CA GLY A 76 10.47 22.63 -6.32
C GLY A 76 11.04 23.37 -5.11
N ASN A 77 10.90 22.84 -3.89
CA ASN A 77 11.33 23.51 -2.66
C ASN A 77 12.45 22.72 -1.96
N GLU A 78 13.67 23.24 -2.08
CA GLU A 78 14.88 22.65 -1.49
C GLU A 78 14.76 22.43 0.02
N ASN A 79 14.15 23.35 0.78
CA ASN A 79 14.03 23.22 2.24
C ASN A 79 13.19 21.99 2.64
N VAL A 80 12.20 21.61 1.82
CA VAL A 80 11.39 20.41 2.06
C VAL A 80 12.24 19.15 1.85
N LEU A 81 13.07 19.13 0.81
CA LEU A 81 13.98 18.02 0.52
C LEU A 81 15.03 17.85 1.61
N VAL A 82 15.67 18.95 2.04
CA VAL A 82 16.65 18.96 3.13
C VAL A 82 16.03 18.47 4.43
N ARG A 83 14.81 18.92 4.76
CA ARG A 83 14.10 18.47 5.96
C ARG A 83 13.82 16.96 5.92
N LYS A 84 13.31 16.45 4.80
CA LYS A 84 13.04 15.01 4.61
C LYS A 84 14.31 14.17 4.72
N ALA A 85 15.40 14.60 4.06
CA ALA A 85 16.70 13.95 4.16
C ALA A 85 17.21 13.92 5.62
N THR A 86 17.08 15.04 6.34
CA THR A 86 17.48 15.15 7.75
C THR A 86 16.63 14.25 8.66
N GLU A 87 15.33 14.16 8.42
CA GLU A 87 14.43 13.27 9.16
C GLU A 87 14.82 11.80 8.97
N LEU A 88 15.14 11.40 7.74
CA LEU A 88 15.60 10.04 7.44
C LEU A 88 16.94 9.72 8.13
N ILE A 89 17.90 10.64 8.07
CA ILE A 89 19.18 10.50 8.80
C ILE A 89 18.93 10.38 10.32
N ARG A 90 18.00 11.17 10.86
CA ARG A 90 17.65 11.11 12.29
C ARG A 90 17.02 9.76 12.63
N SER A 91 16.06 9.28 11.83
CA SER A 91 15.40 7.99 12.01
C SER A 91 16.41 6.84 12.02
N LEU A 92 17.39 6.84 11.11
CA LEU A 92 18.48 5.85 11.11
C LEU A 92 19.32 5.85 12.39
N ARG A 93 19.35 6.95 13.15
CA ARG A 93 20.07 7.03 14.43
C ARG A 93 19.21 6.63 15.63
N THR A 94 17.89 6.66 15.50
CA THR A 94 16.95 6.56 16.64
C THR A 94 16.01 5.35 16.57
N LYS A 95 15.85 4.73 15.41
CA LYS A 95 14.94 3.59 15.17
C LYS A 95 15.71 2.33 14.78
N ASP A 96 15.02 1.18 14.82
CA ASP A 96 15.52 -0.05 14.22
C ASP A 96 15.71 0.10 12.71
N HIS A 97 16.81 -0.44 12.17
CA HIS A 97 17.15 -0.24 10.77
C HIS A 97 16.16 -0.91 9.81
N LEU A 98 15.57 -2.05 10.16
CA LEU A 98 14.59 -2.72 9.30
C LEU A 98 13.28 -1.94 9.25
N GLU A 99 12.87 -1.34 10.37
CA GLU A 99 11.72 -0.42 10.41
C GLU A 99 11.94 0.77 9.48
N VAL A 100 13.12 1.41 9.54
CA VAL A 100 13.43 2.55 8.67
C VAL A 100 13.48 2.14 7.20
N LEU A 101 14.01 0.95 6.88
CA LEU A 101 13.99 0.44 5.51
C LEU A 101 12.56 0.20 5.00
N GLY A 102 11.67 -0.31 5.85
CA GLY A 102 10.24 -0.41 5.55
C GLY A 102 9.62 0.96 5.25
N ASP A 103 9.84 1.94 6.14
CA ASP A 103 9.38 3.33 5.96
C ASP A 103 9.91 3.93 4.63
N CYS A 104 11.15 3.61 4.25
CA CYS A 104 11.73 4.08 2.98
C CYS A 104 11.07 3.43 1.76
N VAL A 105 10.75 2.13 1.82
CA VAL A 105 10.06 1.43 0.72
C VAL A 105 8.69 2.04 0.50
N ASP A 106 7.93 2.28 1.58
CA ASP A 106 6.63 2.93 1.49
C ASP A 106 6.76 4.34 0.92
N PHE A 107 7.71 5.14 1.42
CA PHE A 107 7.94 6.49 0.89
C PHE A 107 8.25 6.50 -0.60
N CYS A 108 9.07 5.56 -1.09
CA CYS A 108 9.38 5.41 -2.52
C CYS A 108 8.16 4.96 -3.34
N ALA A 109 7.29 4.12 -2.78
CA ALA A 109 6.09 3.64 -3.47
C ALA A 109 5.06 4.76 -3.65
N TRP A 110 4.91 5.63 -2.64
CA TRP A 110 3.87 6.67 -2.62
C TRP A 110 4.33 8.01 -3.19
N HIS A 111 5.62 8.35 -3.07
CA HIS A 111 6.19 9.62 -3.52
C HIS A 111 7.49 9.43 -4.34
N PRO A 112 7.47 8.66 -5.43
CA PRO A 112 8.67 8.31 -6.18
C PRO A 112 9.48 9.52 -6.68
N GLY A 113 8.80 10.61 -7.09
CA GLY A 113 9.46 11.84 -7.54
C GLY A 113 10.30 12.48 -6.43
N VAL A 114 9.67 12.73 -5.28
CA VAL A 114 10.32 13.32 -4.10
C VAL A 114 11.38 12.38 -3.52
N ALA A 115 11.12 11.07 -3.51
CA ALA A 115 12.07 10.08 -3.01
C ALA A 115 13.36 10.07 -3.84
N ALA A 116 13.26 10.16 -5.17
CA ALA A 116 14.43 10.29 -6.04
C ALA A 116 15.23 11.56 -5.73
N GLN A 117 14.56 12.70 -5.52
CA GLN A 117 15.23 13.96 -5.18
C GLN A 117 15.94 13.88 -3.82
N VAL A 118 15.31 13.28 -2.80
CA VAL A 118 15.91 13.09 -1.48
C VAL A 118 17.13 12.16 -1.56
N MET A 119 17.07 11.07 -2.34
CA MET A 119 18.22 10.20 -2.55
C MET A 119 19.40 10.94 -3.19
N CYS A 120 19.15 11.76 -4.22
CA CYS A 120 20.19 12.58 -4.84
C CYS A 120 20.79 13.60 -3.84
N ALA A 121 19.96 14.25 -3.02
CA ALA A 121 20.43 15.18 -2.00
C ALA A 121 21.30 14.49 -0.93
N LEU A 122 20.89 13.30 -0.46
CA LEU A 122 21.66 12.48 0.48
C LEU A 122 22.99 12.02 -0.12
N ALA A 123 23.01 11.64 -1.41
CA ALA A 123 24.24 11.24 -2.10
C ALA A 123 25.23 12.41 -2.21
N LEU A 124 24.75 13.61 -2.56
CA LEU A 124 25.57 14.83 -2.59
C LEU A 124 26.13 15.17 -1.19
N TRP A 125 25.33 15.02 -0.14
CA TRP A 125 25.79 15.21 1.24
C TRP A 125 26.81 14.15 1.69
N ALA A 126 26.66 12.90 1.25
CA ALA A 126 27.63 11.85 1.54
C ALA A 126 28.98 12.12 0.85
N ASP A 127 28.93 12.59 -0.40
CA ASP A 127 30.11 12.95 -1.20
C ASP A 127 30.83 14.19 -0.66
N SER A 128 30.10 15.18 -0.12
CA SER A 128 30.70 16.38 0.47
C SER A 128 31.52 16.11 1.74
N GLY A 129 31.39 14.93 2.35
CA GLY A 129 32.12 14.54 3.57
C GLY A 129 31.62 15.21 4.84
N GLU A 130 30.55 16.02 4.77
CA GLU A 130 29.96 16.73 5.92
C GLU A 130 29.49 15.78 7.03
N TRP A 131 29.14 14.56 6.66
CA TRP A 131 28.74 13.49 7.59
C TRP A 131 29.85 13.05 8.55
N ALA A 132 31.13 13.21 8.17
CA ALA A 132 32.29 12.82 8.96
C ALA A 132 32.68 13.89 9.99
N LEU A 133 32.34 15.16 9.73
CA LEU A 133 32.69 16.29 10.60
C LEU A 133 31.95 16.26 11.95
N GLY A 134 30.76 15.63 12.01
CA GLY A 134 29.97 15.51 13.25
C GLY A 134 30.37 14.35 14.19
N ARG A 135 31.35 13.51 13.82
CA ARG A 135 31.86 12.42 14.68
C ARG A 135 33.22 12.73 15.33
N SER A 136 33.78 13.91 15.07
CA SER A 136 35.10 14.33 15.54
C SER A 136 35.05 15.38 16.66
N ALA A 137 33.88 15.58 17.29
CA ALA A 137 33.66 16.48 18.41
C ALA A 137 33.09 15.72 19.61
#